data_AF-A0A4P8RG81-F1
#
_entry.id   AF-A0A4P8RG81-F1
#
_cell.length_a   1.000
_cell.length_b   1.000
_cell.length_c   1.000
_cell.angle_alpha   90.00
_cell.angle_beta   90.00
_cell.angle_gamma   90.00
#
_symmetry.space_group_name_H-M   'P 1'
#
loop_
_entity.id
_entity.type
_entity.pdbx_description
1 polymer ?
#
loop_
_entity_poly.entity_id
_entity_poly.type
_entity_poly.pdbx_seq_one_letter_code
_entity_poly.pdbx_strand_id
1 'polypeptide(L)'
;METFNTIPDEFIGCGCTLYLSEQDKKTGIYIYRDAGDIAMIRLNGEVQKLDYKGESNGSTIYANDSLEIRMKNTETVESAEMEETSDVKGVLTIIKGKYKLEQKFVGYCGC
;
A
#
# COMPACT_ATOMS: atom_id res chain seq x y z
N MET A 1 7.03 3.42 11.14
CA MET A 1 6.31 2.52 10.22
C MET A 1 7.11 1.25 10.16
N GLU A 2 6.42 0.11 10.16
CA GLU A 2 7.05 -1.20 10.22
C GLU A 2 6.62 -2.02 9.01
N THR A 3 7.38 -3.05 8.73
CA THR A 3 7.11 -3.97 7.63
C THR A 3 6.46 -5.26 8.13
N PHE A 4 5.83 -5.99 7.23
CA PHE A 4 5.20 -7.28 7.48
C PHE A 4 5.34 -8.21 6.28
N ASN A 5 5.20 -9.52 6.53
CA ASN A 5 5.40 -10.57 5.53
C ASN A 5 4.35 -11.69 5.59
N THR A 6 3.38 -11.62 6.50
CA THR A 6 2.25 -12.55 6.61
C THR A 6 0.93 -11.85 6.35
N ILE A 7 0.07 -12.48 5.54
CA ILE A 7 -1.26 -11.99 5.18
C ILE A 7 -2.24 -13.15 5.27
N PRO A 8 -3.46 -12.95 5.79
CA PRO A 8 -4.54 -13.91 5.63
C PRO A 8 -4.83 -14.20 4.16
N ASP A 9 -5.06 -15.48 3.83
CA ASP A 9 -5.27 -15.96 2.45
C ASP A 9 -6.47 -15.28 1.77
N GLU A 10 -7.47 -14.86 2.54
CA GLU A 10 -8.66 -14.14 2.07
C GLU A 10 -8.36 -12.77 1.43
N PHE A 11 -7.14 -12.26 1.60
CA PHE A 11 -6.70 -11.00 0.99
C PHE A 11 -5.81 -11.24 -0.23
N ILE A 12 -5.64 -12.48 -0.67
CA ILE A 12 -4.91 -12.83 -1.89
C ILE A 12 -5.82 -12.61 -3.10
N GLY A 13 -5.49 -11.58 -3.89
CA GLY A 13 -6.22 -11.21 -5.10
C GLY A 13 -5.60 -9.96 -5.73
N CYS A 14 -6.36 -9.33 -6.63
CA CYS A 14 -6.00 -8.07 -7.27
C CYS A 14 -5.69 -6.97 -6.25
N GLY A 15 -4.62 -6.22 -6.48
CA GLY A 15 -4.29 -5.05 -5.66
C GLY A 15 -2.83 -4.65 -5.76
N CYS A 16 -2.42 -3.71 -4.90
CA CYS A 16 -1.04 -3.24 -4.84
C CYS A 16 -0.32 -3.75 -3.59
N THR A 17 0.95 -4.09 -3.76
CA THR A 17 1.88 -4.36 -2.66
C THR A 17 3.01 -3.34 -2.69
N LEU A 18 3.19 -2.61 -1.59
CA LEU A 18 4.13 -1.51 -1.48
C LEU A 18 5.23 -1.78 -0.46
N TYR A 19 6.42 -1.27 -0.77
CA TYR A 19 7.68 -1.50 -0.06
C TYR A 19 8.41 -0.18 0.18
N LEU A 20 9.26 -0.14 1.21
CA LEU A 20 10.12 1.02 1.51
C LEU A 20 11.28 1.15 0.54
N SER A 21 11.78 0.04 0.01
CA SER A 21 12.94 -0.03 -0.86
C SER A 21 12.86 -1.23 -1.81
N GLU A 22 13.68 -1.21 -2.87
CA GLU A 22 13.87 -2.35 -3.77
C GLU A 22 14.41 -3.59 -3.03
N GLN A 23 15.19 -3.40 -1.96
CA GLN A 23 15.69 -4.50 -1.15
C GLN A 23 14.54 -5.18 -0.40
N ASP A 24 13.64 -4.38 0.18
CA ASP A 24 12.44 -4.88 0.88
C ASP A 24 11.48 -5.56 -0.09
N LYS A 25 11.37 -5.05 -1.33
CA LYS A 25 10.65 -5.71 -2.42
C LYS A 25 11.19 -7.10 -2.70
N LYS A 26 12.51 -7.24 -2.86
CA LYS A 26 13.18 -8.53 -3.10
C LYS A 26 13.02 -9.54 -1.96
N THR A 27 12.91 -9.07 -0.72
CA THR A 27 12.75 -9.93 0.46
C THR A 27 11.29 -10.16 0.84
N GLY A 28 10.33 -9.55 0.12
CA GLY A 28 8.89 -9.71 0.38
C GLY A 28 8.42 -9.03 1.67
N ILE A 29 9.09 -7.94 2.07
CA ILE A 29 8.89 -7.23 3.33
C ILE A 29 8.13 -5.93 3.06
N TYR A 30 6.80 -5.98 3.05
CA TYR A 30 5.95 -4.86 2.61
C TYR A 30 5.53 -3.95 3.77
N ILE A 31 5.19 -2.71 3.43
CA ILE A 31 4.64 -1.70 4.36
C ILE A 31 3.16 -1.50 4.20
N TYR A 32 2.61 -1.84 3.04
CA TYR A 32 1.21 -1.64 2.72
C TYR A 32 0.77 -2.66 1.68
N ARG A 33 -0.46 -3.13 1.80
CA ARG A 33 -1.13 -3.90 0.76
C ARG A 33 -2.59 -3.52 0.68
N ASP A 34 -3.12 -3.33 -0.51
CA ASP A 34 -4.56 -3.29 -0.75
C ASP A 34 -5.04 -4.49 -1.57
N ALA A 35 -6.31 -4.82 -1.40
CA ALA A 35 -7.02 -5.89 -2.07
C ALA A 35 -8.40 -5.37 -2.54
N GLY A 36 -8.41 -4.25 -3.26
CA GLY A 36 -9.61 -3.58 -3.78
C GLY A 36 -10.40 -2.83 -2.70
N ASP A 37 -11.20 -3.55 -1.91
CA ASP A 37 -12.14 -2.95 -0.97
C ASP A 37 -11.48 -2.57 0.37
N ILE A 38 -10.28 -3.06 0.61
CA ILE A 38 -9.58 -2.93 1.88
C ILE A 38 -8.07 -2.77 1.68
N ALA A 39 -7.44 -2.15 2.67
CA ALA A 39 -6.00 -2.04 2.77
C ALA A 39 -5.50 -2.40 4.17
N MET A 40 -4.25 -2.85 4.23
CA MET A 40 -3.54 -3.20 5.44
C MET A 40 -2.21 -2.46 5.51
N ILE A 41 -1.89 -1.91 6.68
CA ILE A 41 -0.60 -1.31 7.01
C ILE A 41 -0.16 -1.75 8.40
N ARG A 42 1.15 -1.92 8.62
CA ARG A 42 1.68 -2.19 9.97
C ARG A 42 2.23 -0.92 10.62
N LEU A 43 1.62 -0.53 11.74
CA LEU A 43 2.03 0.63 12.53
C LEU A 43 2.14 0.23 14.00
N ASN A 44 3.29 0.52 14.62
CA ASN A 44 3.58 0.26 16.03
C ASN A 44 3.31 -1.22 16.42
N GLY A 45 3.84 -2.17 15.66
CA GLY A 45 3.64 -3.60 15.89
C GLY A 45 2.31 -4.18 15.41
N GLU A 46 1.29 -3.36 15.18
CA GLU A 46 -0.08 -3.79 14.85
C GLU A 46 -0.45 -3.61 13.38
N VAL A 47 -1.14 -4.59 12.81
CA VAL A 47 -1.74 -4.48 11.47
C VAL A 47 -3.06 -3.71 11.59
N GLN A 48 -3.12 -2.57 10.92
CA GLN A 48 -4.32 -1.75 10.80
C GLN A 48 -5.02 -2.13 9.51
N LYS A 49 -6.30 -2.50 9.60
CA LYS A 49 -7.18 -2.71 8.44
C LYS A 49 -7.97 -1.41 8.17
N LEU A 50 -8.08 -1.03 6.91
CA LEU A 50 -8.77 0.17 6.46
C LEU A 50 -9.68 -0.17 5.29
N ASP A 51 -10.82 0.51 5.19
CA ASP A 51 -11.76 0.31 4.09
C ASP A 51 -11.53 1.34 3.00
N TYR A 52 -11.75 0.94 1.75
CA TYR A 52 -11.74 1.85 0.61
C TYR A 52 -12.78 2.95 0.77
N LYS A 53 -12.37 4.21 0.52
CA LYS A 53 -13.24 5.40 0.61
C LYS A 53 -13.37 6.16 -0.71
N GLY A 54 -12.72 5.70 -1.78
CA GLY A 54 -12.76 6.36 -3.08
C GLY A 54 -11.41 6.91 -3.53
N GLU A 55 -11.47 7.73 -4.58
CA GLU A 55 -10.31 8.43 -5.12
C GLU A 55 -10.52 9.94 -5.08
N SER A 56 -9.44 10.68 -4.78
CA SER A 56 -9.46 12.15 -4.83
C SER A 56 -8.07 12.68 -5.16
N ASN A 57 -8.00 13.66 -6.08
CA ASN A 57 -6.74 14.31 -6.49
C ASN A 57 -5.64 13.34 -6.98
N GLY A 58 -6.06 12.25 -7.64
CA GLY A 58 -5.18 11.17 -8.09
C GLY A 58 -4.61 10.34 -6.95
N SER A 59 -5.26 10.34 -5.79
CA SER A 59 -4.94 9.47 -4.67
C SER A 59 -6.08 8.50 -4.38
N THR A 60 -5.74 7.23 -4.20
CA THR A 60 -6.64 6.21 -3.65
C THR A 60 -6.67 6.35 -2.14
N ILE A 61 -7.87 6.39 -1.56
CA ILE A 61 -8.07 6.70 -0.13
C ILE A 61 -8.64 5.47 0.58
N TYR A 62 -8.00 5.11 1.68
CA TYR A 62 -8.47 4.08 2.61
C TYR A 62 -8.56 4.67 4.02
N ALA A 63 -9.61 4.36 4.77
CA ALA A 63 -9.76 4.89 6.13
C ALA A 63 -10.48 3.92 7.09
N ASN A 64 -10.18 4.06 8.38
CA ASN A 64 -10.97 3.55 9.49
C ASN A 64 -11.21 4.66 10.52
N ASP A 65 -11.79 4.35 11.68
CA ASP A 65 -12.14 5.33 12.72
C ASP A 65 -10.93 6.12 13.27
N SER A 66 -9.71 5.63 13.07
CA SER A 66 -8.50 6.17 13.69
C SER A 66 -7.45 6.67 12.70
N LEU A 67 -7.53 6.25 11.44
CA LEU A 67 -6.46 6.39 10.46
C LEU A 67 -7.03 6.62 9.07
N GLU A 68 -6.40 7.50 8.31
CA GLU A 68 -6.60 7.64 6.87
C GLU A 68 -5.27 7.43 6.15
N ILE A 69 -5.31 6.71 5.03
CA ILE A 69 -4.21 6.50 4.12
C ILE A 69 -4.58 7.07 2.76
N ARG A 70 -3.65 7.79 2.15
CA ARG A 70 -3.72 8.21 0.75
C ARG A 70 -2.53 7.66 0.00
N MET A 71 -2.80 6.83 -0.99
CA MET A 71 -1.79 6.31 -1.91
C MET A 71 -1.83 7.13 -3.19
N LYS A 72 -0.68 7.68 -3.61
CA LYS A 72 -0.55 8.39 -4.88
C LYS A 72 0.61 7.83 -5.68
N ASN A 73 0.31 7.24 -6.83
CA ASN A 73 1.33 6.83 -7.80
C ASN A 73 1.90 8.07 -8.49
N THR A 74 3.23 8.14 -8.57
CA THR A 74 3.97 9.14 -9.35
C THR A 74 4.56 8.54 -10.62
N GLU A 75 4.74 7.21 -10.65
CA GLU A 75 5.24 6.44 -11.79
C GLU A 75 4.52 5.10 -11.83
N THR A 76 4.14 4.65 -13.02
CA THR A 76 3.52 3.34 -13.27
C THR A 76 4.06 2.84 -14.60
N VAL A 77 4.68 1.66 -14.58
CA VAL A 77 5.28 1.03 -15.76
C VAL A 77 4.83 -0.41 -15.78
N GLU A 78 4.43 -0.91 -16.94
CA GLU A 78 4.11 -2.33 -17.09
C GLU A 78 5.31 -3.19 -16.67
N SER A 79 5.06 -4.21 -15.84
CA SER A 79 6.15 -5.00 -15.29
C SER A 79 6.70 -5.93 -16.37
N ALA A 80 8.03 -5.88 -16.57
CA ALA A 80 8.71 -6.80 -17.47
C ALA A 80 8.88 -8.21 -16.87
N GLU A 81 8.67 -8.36 -15.56
CA GLU A 81 8.97 -9.58 -14.81
C GLU A 81 7.71 -10.39 -14.47
N MET A 82 6.54 -9.77 -14.46
CA MET A 82 5.28 -10.35 -14.00
C MET A 82 4.13 -9.94 -14.94
N GLU A 83 3.58 -10.91 -15.67
CA GLU A 83 2.42 -10.69 -16.55
C GLU A 83 1.24 -10.09 -15.78
N GLU A 84 0.51 -9.18 -16.45
CA GLU A 84 -0.68 -8.49 -15.93
C GLU A 84 -0.44 -7.64 -14.66
N THR A 85 0.83 -7.32 -14.36
CA THR A 85 1.20 -6.43 -13.27
C THR A 85 1.94 -5.19 -13.75
N SER A 86 1.90 -4.12 -12.95
CA SER A 86 2.61 -2.87 -13.19
C SER A 86 3.49 -2.53 -11.99
N ASP A 87 4.74 -2.21 -12.24
CA ASP A 87 5.64 -1.61 -11.26
C ASP A 87 5.22 -0.17 -10.97
N VAL A 88 5.12 0.17 -9.69
CA VAL A 88 4.67 1.49 -9.23
C VAL A 88 5.66 2.14 -8.30
N LYS A 89 5.76 3.46 -8.38
CA LYS A 89 6.41 4.30 -7.38
C LYS A 89 5.49 5.42 -6.99
N GLY A 90 5.58 5.88 -5.76
CA GLY A 90 4.68 6.91 -5.29
C GLY A 90 4.93 7.40 -3.88
N VAL A 91 3.92 8.06 -3.34
CA VAL A 91 3.90 8.55 -1.97
C VAL A 91 2.68 7.98 -1.25
N LEU A 92 2.94 7.34 -0.11
CA LEU A 92 1.95 6.91 0.86
C LEU A 92 1.86 7.97 1.95
N THR A 93 0.69 8.56 2.12
CA THR A 93 0.41 9.53 3.18
C THR A 93 -0.44 8.86 4.25
N ILE A 94 -0.04 8.96 5.51
CA ILE A 94 -0.75 8.40 6.67
C ILE A 94 -1.17 9.55 7.58
N ILE A 95 -2.45 9.63 7.91
CA ILE A 95 -3.04 10.71 8.71
C ILE A 95 -3.73 10.11 9.93
N LYS A 96 -3.32 10.55 11.13
CA LYS A 96 -3.90 10.14 12.41
C LYS A 96 -4.19 11.38 13.25
N GLY A 97 -5.45 11.84 13.25
CA GLY A 97 -5.84 13.11 13.86
C GLY A 97 -5.08 14.28 13.23
N LYS A 98 -4.30 15.01 14.02
CA LYS A 98 -3.46 16.13 13.55
C LYS A 98 -2.10 15.72 12.97
N TYR A 99 -1.73 14.45 13.10
CA TYR A 99 -0.43 13.94 12.66
C TYR A 99 -0.50 13.47 11.22
N LYS A 100 0.53 13.80 10.45
CA LYS A 100 0.69 13.40 9.05
C LYS A 100 2.10 12.87 8.83
N LEU A 101 2.21 11.70 8.22
CA LEU A 101 3.46 11.10 7.77
C LEU A 101 3.37 10.88 6.25
N GLU A 102 4.42 11.25 5.53
CA GLU A 102 4.56 10.96 4.10
C GLU A 102 5.76 10.05 3.89
N GLN A 103 5.57 9.01 3.10
CA GLN A 103 6.60 8.02 2.82
C GLN A 103 6.59 7.67 1.34
N LYS A 104 7.76 7.75 0.71
CA LYS A 104 7.93 7.23 -0.65
C LYS A 104 7.91 5.71 -0.64
N PHE A 105 7.34 5.12 -1.68
CA PHE A 105 7.30 3.67 -1.87
C PHE A 105 7.73 3.26 -3.28
N VAL A 106 8.13 1.99 -3.37
CA VAL A 106 8.17 1.22 -4.60
C VAL A 106 7.22 0.03 -4.44
N GLY A 107 6.69 -0.52 -5.52
CA GLY A 107 5.71 -1.59 -5.42
C GLY A 107 5.33 -2.18 -6.76
N TYR A 108 4.33 -3.05 -6.72
CA TYR A 108 3.63 -3.51 -7.90
C TYR A 108 2.13 -3.53 -7.62
N CYS A 109 1.33 -3.30 -8.66
CA CYS A 109 -0.11 -3.48 -8.67
C CYS A 109 -0.46 -4.48 -9.76
N GLY A 110 -1.39 -5.40 -9.51
CA GLY A 110 -1.74 -6.39 -10.51
C GLY A 110 -3.05 -7.12 -10.22
N CYS A 111 -3.53 -7.75 -11.27
CA CYS A 111 -4.56 -8.78 -11.36
C CYS A 111 -3.99 -9.80 -12.35
#